data_AF-A0A7S2U7Y6-F1
#
_entry.id   AF-A0A7S2U7Y6-F1
#
_cell.length_a   1.000
_cell.length_b   1.000
_cell.length_c   1.000
_cell.angle_alpha   90.00
_cell.angle_beta   90.00
_cell.angle_gamma   90.00
#
_symmetry.space_group_name_H-M   'P 1'
#
loop_
_entity.id
_entity.type
_entity.pdbx_description
1 polymer ?
#
loop_
_entity_poly.entity_id
_entity_poly.type
_entity_poly.pdbx_seq_one_letter_code
_entity_poly.pdbx_strand_id
1 'polypeptide(L)'
;NNNSNNNACCDVGVESTVAKVTWEDNVGKVIVLRHGAVSEQDIRQCLEEAAMKFEVTSMVRSTLDHVPNVAPGQTIRHYSPDVLSYMISSSRTHMMDANNNNNDSSNNNASSWSEQEMEWLQQAVVIDFGGRLKTAEPHALAYRDLSSLGNSDEAAAR
;
A
#
# COMPACT_ATOMS: atom_id res chain seq x y z
N ASN A 1 10.43 -24.29 -34.56
CA ASN A 1 9.34 -23.34 -34.25
C ASN A 1 8.52 -23.86 -33.10
N ASN A 2 8.64 -23.25 -31.92
CA ASN A 2 7.62 -23.11 -30.87
C ASN A 2 8.27 -22.38 -29.69
N ASN A 3 8.41 -21.06 -29.83
CA ASN A 3 8.79 -20.18 -28.72
C ASN A 3 7.50 -19.60 -28.15
N SER A 4 6.82 -20.39 -27.32
CA SER A 4 5.63 -19.95 -26.59
C SER A 4 6.09 -19.00 -25.50
N ASN A 5 5.78 -17.72 -25.65
CA ASN A 5 6.01 -16.69 -24.63
C ASN A 5 5.35 -17.12 -23.31
N ASN A 6 6.16 -17.64 -22.37
CA ASN A 6 5.76 -17.88 -20.98
C ASN A 6 5.62 -16.55 -20.25
N ASN A 7 4.64 -15.74 -20.64
CA ASN A 7 4.29 -14.49 -19.95
C ASN A 7 3.13 -14.75 -18.99
N ALA A 8 3.25 -15.79 -18.17
CA ALA A 8 2.31 -16.05 -17.07
C ALA A 8 2.66 -15.10 -15.91
N CYS A 9 2.26 -13.84 -16.04
CA CYS A 9 2.26 -12.90 -14.92
C CYS A 9 1.14 -13.30 -13.95
N CYS A 10 1.36 -13.13 -12.65
CA CYS A 10 0.30 -13.30 -11.66
C CYS A 10 -0.73 -12.16 -11.77
N ASP A 11 -2.01 -12.47 -11.60
CA ASP A 11 -3.09 -11.48 -11.79
C ASP A 11 -3.07 -10.35 -10.74
N VAL A 12 -2.59 -10.61 -9.52
CA VAL A 12 -2.70 -9.66 -8.38
C VAL A 12 -1.35 -9.04 -7.97
N GLY A 13 -0.22 -9.73 -8.19
CA GLY A 13 1.11 -9.16 -7.88
C GLY A 13 1.48 -9.07 -6.40
N VAL A 14 0.64 -9.55 -5.47
CA VAL A 14 0.92 -9.62 -4.02
C VAL A 14 0.55 -10.99 -3.46
N GLU A 15 1.14 -11.37 -2.33
CA GLU A 15 0.81 -12.64 -1.67
C GLU A 15 -0.62 -12.67 -1.11
N SER A 16 -1.07 -13.87 -0.76
CA SER A 16 -2.39 -14.08 -0.15
C SER A 16 -2.55 -13.41 1.22
N THR A 17 -3.77 -12.97 1.52
CA THR A 17 -4.15 -12.56 2.87
C THR A 17 -4.09 -13.78 3.80
N VAL A 18 -3.42 -13.64 4.95
CA VAL A 18 -3.33 -14.69 5.97
C VAL A 18 -4.11 -14.24 7.19
N ALA A 19 -5.07 -15.05 7.61
CA ALA A 19 -5.87 -14.78 8.79
C ALA A 19 -5.92 -15.99 9.73
N LYS A 20 -5.96 -15.72 11.03
CA LYS A 20 -6.24 -16.70 12.07
C LYS A 20 -7.70 -16.58 12.48
N VAL A 21 -8.39 -17.71 12.54
CA VAL A 21 -9.79 -17.78 12.97
C VAL A 21 -9.88 -18.49 14.32
N THR A 22 -10.54 -17.87 15.29
CA THR A 22 -10.80 -18.44 16.62
C THR A 22 -12.27 -18.26 16.99
N TRP A 23 -12.70 -18.95 18.05
CA TRP A 23 -14.06 -18.88 18.57
C TRP A 23 -14.02 -18.63 20.07
N GLU A 24 -14.76 -17.63 20.52
CA GLU A 24 -14.94 -17.28 21.94
C GLU A 24 -16.43 -16.98 22.18
N ASP A 25 -17.06 -17.66 23.15
CA ASP A 25 -18.45 -17.40 23.57
C ASP A 25 -19.50 -17.28 22.44
N ASN A 26 -19.42 -18.16 21.42
CA ASN A 26 -20.27 -18.18 20.21
C ASN A 26 -20.11 -16.99 19.27
N VAL A 27 -19.05 -16.20 19.44
CA VAL A 27 -18.61 -15.17 18.49
C VAL A 27 -17.29 -15.63 17.88
N GLY A 28 -17.24 -15.63 16.55
CA GLY A 28 -16.00 -15.91 15.85
C GLY A 28 -15.08 -14.70 15.85
N LYS A 29 -13.77 -14.90 15.81
CA LYS A 29 -12.80 -13.83 15.68
C LYS A 29 -11.86 -14.13 14.52
N VAL A 30 -11.72 -13.17 13.62
CA VAL A 30 -10.75 -13.20 12.52
C VAL A 30 -9.66 -12.18 12.80
N ILE A 31 -8.42 -12.65 12.86
CA ILE A 31 -7.24 -11.80 13.03
C ILE A 31 -6.41 -11.86 11.76
N VAL A 32 -6.35 -10.76 11.01
CA VAL A 32 -5.49 -10.64 9.82
C VAL A 32 -4.03 -10.54 10.28
N LEU A 33 -3.23 -11.54 9.91
CA LEU A 33 -1.81 -11.67 10.26
C LEU A 33 -0.89 -11.11 9.17
N ARG A 34 -1.37 -11.12 7.92
CA ARG A 34 -0.71 -10.52 6.74
C ARG A 34 -1.77 -10.03 5.76
N HIS A 35 -1.63 -8.80 5.29
CA HIS A 35 -2.45 -8.27 4.20
C HIS A 35 -2.01 -8.86 2.86
N GLY A 36 -2.99 -9.13 2.01
CA GLY A 36 -2.79 -9.56 0.64
C GLY A 36 -3.91 -9.04 -0.25
N ALA A 37 -4.26 -9.79 -1.29
CA ALA A 37 -5.31 -9.45 -2.25
C ALA A 37 -6.69 -9.16 -1.64
N VAL A 38 -7.02 -9.83 -0.53
CA VAL A 38 -8.33 -9.74 0.13
C VAL A 38 -8.22 -8.77 1.31
N SER A 39 -9.00 -7.70 1.28
CA SER A 39 -8.99 -6.68 2.33
C SER A 39 -9.75 -7.13 3.58
N GLU A 40 -9.51 -6.45 4.70
CA GLU A 40 -10.30 -6.63 5.93
C GLU A 40 -11.80 -6.36 5.69
N GLN A 41 -12.09 -5.38 4.84
CA GLN A 41 -13.45 -5.02 4.46
C GLN A 41 -14.14 -6.14 3.68
N ASP A 42 -13.44 -6.78 2.73
CA ASP A 42 -13.98 -7.91 1.96
C ASP A 42 -14.33 -9.08 2.88
N ILE A 43 -13.45 -9.37 3.85
CA ILE A 43 -13.69 -10.40 4.86
C ILE A 43 -14.92 -10.05 5.71
N ARG A 44 -15.01 -8.81 6.20
CA ARG A 44 -16.14 -8.34 7.02
C ARG A 44 -17.45 -8.45 6.25
N GLN A 45 -17.48 -7.93 5.02
CA GLN A 45 -18.66 -7.96 4.17
C GLN A 45 -19.12 -9.39 3.90
N CYS A 46 -18.21 -10.30 3.55
CA CYS A 46 -18.56 -11.68 3.27
C CYS A 46 -19.17 -12.40 4.50
N LEU A 47 -18.65 -12.11 5.70
CA LEU A 47 -19.17 -12.67 6.95
C LEU A 47 -20.54 -12.10 7.33
N GLU A 48 -20.75 -10.80 7.08
CA GLU A 48 -22.05 -10.14 7.26
C GLU A 48 -23.11 -10.70 6.30
N GLU A 49 -22.76 -10.88 5.02
CA GLU A 49 -23.64 -11.48 4.00
C GLU A 49 -24.00 -12.94 4.34
N ALA A 50 -23.07 -13.69 4.93
CA ALA A 50 -23.32 -15.04 5.43
C ALA A 50 -24.09 -15.09 6.77
N ALA A 51 -24.48 -13.93 7.32
CA ALA A 51 -25.12 -13.79 8.63
C ALA A 51 -24.32 -14.44 9.79
N MET A 52 -22.98 -14.43 9.68
CA MET A 52 -22.07 -15.00 10.67
C MET A 52 -21.58 -13.91 11.63
N LYS A 53 -21.65 -14.19 12.94
CA LYS A 53 -21.19 -13.25 13.98
C LYS A 53 -19.68 -13.35 14.17
N PHE A 54 -18.93 -12.44 13.53
CA PHE A 54 -17.48 -12.36 13.65
C PHE A 54 -16.98 -10.96 13.99
N GLU A 55 -15.98 -10.88 14.86
CA GLU A 55 -15.12 -9.71 15.02
C GLU A 55 -13.92 -9.84 14.07
N VAL A 56 -13.72 -8.88 13.17
CA VAL A 56 -12.57 -8.85 12.26
C VAL A 56 -11.61 -7.75 12.72
N THR A 57 -10.35 -8.11 12.95
CA THR A 57 -9.30 -7.19 13.39
C THR A 57 -7.99 -7.44 12.63
N SER A 58 -7.23 -6.38 12.37
CA SER A 58 -5.89 -6.49 11.78
C SER A 58 -4.81 -6.35 12.86
N MET A 59 -3.87 -7.29 12.88
CA MET A 59 -2.72 -7.28 13.77
C MET A 59 -1.44 -7.52 12.96
N VAL A 60 -1.11 -6.56 12.10
CA VAL A 60 0.18 -6.57 11.41
C VAL A 60 1.25 -6.20 12.44
N ARG A 61 1.93 -7.22 12.97
CA ARG A 61 3.15 -7.04 13.75
C ARG A 61 4.31 -7.46 12.88
N SER A 62 5.16 -6.51 12.54
CA SER A 62 6.48 -6.83 12.04
C SER A 62 7.30 -7.38 13.20
N THR A 63 7.84 -8.57 13.05
CA THR A 63 8.71 -9.21 14.04
C THR A 63 10.17 -8.89 13.72
N LEU A 64 10.97 -8.72 14.77
CA LEU A 64 12.43 -8.70 14.61
C LEU A 64 12.91 -10.11 14.22
N ASP A 65 14.06 -10.20 13.55
CA ASP A 65 14.59 -11.45 12.97
C ASP A 65 14.73 -12.62 13.96
N HIS A 66 14.74 -12.34 15.27
CA HIS A 66 14.91 -13.31 16.35
C HIS A 66 13.59 -13.79 16.98
N VAL A 67 12.43 -13.34 16.48
CA VAL A 67 11.12 -13.76 16.98
C VAL A 67 10.50 -14.78 16.01
N PRO A 68 9.97 -15.91 16.49
CA PRO A 68 9.28 -16.87 15.63
C PRO A 68 8.12 -16.19 14.89
N ASN A 69 8.12 -16.31 13.56
CA ASN A 69 7.05 -15.78 12.73
C ASN A 69 5.79 -16.67 12.89
N VAL A 70 4.64 -16.03 13.10
CA VAL A 70 3.34 -16.73 13.14
C VAL A 70 2.65 -16.80 11.78
N ALA A 71 3.17 -16.04 10.80
CA ALA A 71 2.79 -16.08 9.39
C ALA A 71 3.99 -15.72 8.49
N PRO A 72 4.02 -16.19 7.22
CA PRO A 72 5.04 -15.77 6.25
C PRO A 72 5.00 -14.25 6.03
N GLY A 73 6.14 -13.63 5.70
CA GLY A 73 6.23 -12.20 5.42
C GLY A 73 6.17 -11.24 6.62
N GLN A 74 6.28 -11.76 7.85
CA GLN A 74 6.30 -10.92 9.07
C GLN A 74 7.68 -10.30 9.39
N THR A 75 8.75 -10.75 8.70
CA THR A 75 10.09 -10.17 8.81
C THR A 75 10.16 -8.82 8.09
N ILE A 76 10.69 -7.80 8.77
CA ILE A 76 10.72 -6.38 8.32
C ILE A 76 11.27 -6.19 6.89
N ARG A 77 12.23 -7.02 6.47
CA ARG A 77 12.96 -6.84 5.19
C ARG A 77 12.47 -7.71 4.02
N HIS A 78 11.37 -8.46 4.17
CA HIS A 78 11.03 -9.52 3.21
C HIS A 78 10.88 -9.05 1.74
N TYR A 79 10.55 -7.77 1.52
CA TYR A 79 10.38 -7.16 0.19
C TYR A 79 11.13 -5.84 0.01
N SER A 80 11.97 -5.44 0.99
CA SER A 80 12.69 -4.18 0.84
C SER A 80 13.78 -4.38 -0.21
N PRO A 81 13.87 -3.50 -1.23
CA PRO A 81 14.94 -3.61 -2.20
C PRO A 81 16.30 -3.39 -1.52
N ASP A 82 17.38 -3.84 -2.16
CA ASP A 82 18.77 -3.60 -1.71
C ASP A 82 19.23 -2.14 -1.96
N VAL A 83 18.29 -1.20 -2.00
CA VAL A 83 18.52 0.25 -2.10
C VAL A 83 17.72 0.95 -1.01
N LEU A 84 18.10 2.18 -0.66
CA LEU A 84 17.36 2.97 0.31
C LEU A 84 15.96 3.28 -0.25
N SER A 85 14.94 2.75 0.43
CA SER A 85 13.54 2.95 0.09
C SER A 85 12.80 3.56 1.28
N TYR A 86 12.00 4.59 1.02
CA TYR A 86 11.24 5.32 2.02
C TYR A 86 9.77 5.40 1.60
N MET A 87 8.87 5.40 2.58
CA MET A 87 7.45 5.68 2.36
C MET A 87 7.14 7.12 2.80
N ILE A 88 6.43 7.86 1.96
CA ILE A 88 5.95 9.19 2.34
C ILE A 88 4.73 9.03 3.27
N SER A 89 4.76 9.72 4.41
CA SER A 89 3.68 9.68 5.40
C SER A 89 2.36 10.17 4.81
N SER A 90 1.25 9.51 5.17
CA SER A 90 -0.10 9.89 4.78
C SER A 90 -0.46 11.34 5.18
N SER A 91 0.14 11.86 6.25
CA SER A 91 -0.06 13.26 6.64
C SER A 91 0.41 14.23 5.57
N ARG A 92 1.48 13.90 4.84
CA ARG A 92 2.02 14.73 3.75
C ARG A 92 1.14 14.66 2.51
N THR A 93 0.62 13.49 2.16
CA THR A 93 -0.26 13.30 0.99
C THR A 93 -1.63 13.97 1.21
N HIS A 94 -2.21 13.87 2.41
CA HIS A 94 -3.49 14.52 2.71
C HIS A 94 -3.43 16.05 2.65
N MET A 95 -2.29 16.67 3.01
CA MET A 95 -2.09 18.10 2.84
C MET A 95 -2.11 18.54 1.37
N MET A 96 -1.72 17.64 0.44
CA MET A 96 -1.76 17.90 -1.00
C MET A 96 -3.17 17.76 -1.57
N ASP A 97 -3.92 16.74 -1.14
CA ASP A 97 -5.31 16.51 -1.60
C ASP A 97 -6.28 17.60 -1.15
N ALA A 98 -6.15 18.08 0.10
CA ALA A 98 -7.05 19.10 0.66
C ALA A 98 -6.94 20.46 -0.06
N ASN A 99 -5.80 20.75 -0.68
CA ASN A 99 -5.56 22.03 -1.36
C ASN A 99 -6.12 22.05 -2.79
N ASN A 100 -6.39 20.89 -3.40
CA ASN A 100 -6.92 20.80 -4.78
C ASN A 100 -8.43 21.06 -4.87
N ASN A 101 -9.17 20.93 -3.77
CA ASN A 101 -10.64 21.09 -3.73
C ASN A 101 -11.12 22.48 -3.28
N ASN A 102 -10.22 23.35 -2.81
CA ASN A 102 -10.58 24.70 -2.38
C ASN A 102 -10.16 25.73 -3.43
N ASN A 103 -11.16 26.30 -4.12
CA ASN A 103 -11.06 27.46 -5.00
C ASN A 103 -10.73 28.78 -4.24
N ASP A 104 -9.93 28.71 -3.18
CA ASP A 104 -9.50 29.90 -2.43
C ASP A 104 -8.02 30.18 -2.74
N SER A 105 -7.80 31.03 -3.74
CA SER A 105 -6.50 31.44 -4.28
C SER A 105 -5.62 32.24 -3.31
N SER A 106 -5.80 32.12 -2.00
CA SER A 106 -5.19 33.00 -1.00
C SER A 106 -4.07 32.36 -0.16
N ASN A 107 -3.71 31.08 -0.37
CA ASN A 107 -2.57 30.49 0.37
C ASN A 107 -1.78 29.42 -0.42
N ASN A 108 -0.96 29.86 -1.38
CA ASN A 108 -0.15 29.04 -2.30
C ASN A 108 1.00 28.22 -1.66
N ASN A 109 1.13 28.17 -0.33
CA ASN A 109 2.35 27.65 0.32
C ASN A 109 2.25 26.23 0.94
N ALA A 110 1.08 25.57 0.92
CA ALA A 110 0.92 24.23 1.51
C ALA A 110 1.21 23.06 0.55
N SER A 111 1.29 23.33 -0.77
CA SER A 111 1.56 22.35 -1.82
C SER A 111 3.01 22.36 -2.32
N SER A 112 3.86 23.24 -1.80
CA SER A 112 5.26 23.36 -2.20
C SER A 112 6.14 22.47 -1.35
N TRP A 113 7.01 21.70 -2.00
CA TRP A 113 8.12 21.03 -1.34
C TRP A 113 9.06 22.07 -0.74
N SER A 114 9.54 21.83 0.49
CA SER A 114 10.60 22.66 1.09
C SER A 114 11.92 22.49 0.33
N GLU A 115 12.85 23.43 0.49
CA GLU A 115 14.17 23.35 -0.16
C GLU A 115 14.89 22.04 0.15
N GLN A 116 14.87 21.62 1.41
CA GLN A 116 15.47 20.37 1.84
C GLN A 116 14.79 19.14 1.21
N GLU A 117 13.45 19.13 1.11
CA GLU A 117 12.73 18.04 0.46
C GLU A 117 13.03 18.00 -1.04
N MET A 118 13.18 19.16 -1.69
CA MET A 118 13.57 19.23 -3.09
C MET A 118 14.97 18.65 -3.32
N GLU A 119 15.93 18.92 -2.43
CA GLU A 119 17.27 18.30 -2.50
C GLU A 119 17.21 16.77 -2.42
N TRP A 120 16.34 16.22 -1.56
CA TRP A 120 16.13 14.78 -1.48
C TRP A 120 15.47 14.22 -2.74
N LEU A 121 14.43 14.88 -3.24
CA LEU A 121 13.72 14.46 -4.45
C LEU A 121 14.65 14.42 -5.67
N GLN A 122 15.54 15.40 -5.82
CA GLN A 122 16.50 15.46 -6.93
C GLN A 122 17.42 14.23 -7.02
N GLN A 123 17.54 13.47 -5.93
CA GLN A 123 18.35 12.26 -5.84
C GLN A 123 17.50 10.98 -5.75
N ALA A 124 16.18 11.10 -5.76
CA ALA A 124 15.25 9.99 -5.53
C ALA A 124 14.41 9.67 -6.77
N VAL A 125 14.17 8.37 -6.97
CA VAL A 125 13.13 7.89 -7.88
C VAL A 125 11.82 7.81 -7.10
N VAL A 126 10.79 8.52 -7.57
CA VAL A 126 9.46 8.53 -6.97
C VAL A 126 8.57 7.54 -7.70
N ILE A 127 8.05 6.57 -6.95
CA ILE A 127 6.99 5.67 -7.40
C ILE A 127 5.68 6.15 -6.78
N ASP A 128 4.71 6.47 -7.62
CA ASP A 128 3.42 7.04 -7.23
C ASP A 128 2.26 6.10 -7.60
N PHE A 129 1.11 6.35 -7.00
CA PHE A 129 -0.13 5.64 -7.26
C PHE A 129 -1.32 6.59 -7.12
N GLY A 130 -2.06 6.77 -8.20
CA GLY A 130 -3.23 7.66 -8.26
C GLY A 130 -2.85 9.14 -8.27
N GLY A 131 -1.65 9.49 -8.74
CA GLY A 131 -1.17 10.87 -8.86
C GLY A 131 -0.99 11.62 -7.53
N ARG A 132 -0.96 10.93 -6.39
CA ARG A 132 -0.90 11.56 -5.05
C ARG A 132 0.39 12.34 -4.81
N LEU A 133 1.45 11.98 -5.53
CA LEU A 133 2.77 12.60 -5.47
C LEU A 133 3.13 13.29 -6.77
N LYS A 134 2.15 13.61 -7.63
CA LYS A 134 2.40 14.23 -8.94
C LYS A 134 3.19 15.53 -8.85
N THR A 135 3.01 16.30 -7.78
CA THR A 135 3.75 17.53 -7.50
C THR A 135 5.25 17.30 -7.25
N ALA A 136 5.69 16.07 -6.98
CA ALA A 136 7.11 15.73 -6.84
C ALA A 136 7.81 15.54 -8.19
N GLU A 137 7.07 15.24 -9.26
CA GLU A 137 7.61 14.98 -10.60
C GLU A 137 8.63 16.02 -11.11
N PRO A 138 8.39 17.35 -11.02
CA PRO A 138 9.36 18.33 -11.51
C PRO A 138 10.64 18.43 -10.67
N HIS A 139 10.65 17.86 -9.46
CA HIS A 139 11.78 17.91 -8.54
C HIS A 139 12.51 16.57 -8.40
N ALA A 140 11.87 15.47 -8.79
CA ALA A 140 12.39 14.13 -8.65
C ALA A 140 13.45 13.79 -9.71
N LEU A 141 14.40 12.91 -9.38
CA LEU A 141 15.35 12.36 -10.36
C LEU A 141 14.60 11.61 -11.49
N ALA A 142 13.58 10.85 -11.10
CA ALA A 142 12.64 10.22 -11.99
C ALA A 142 11.30 10.02 -11.26
N TYR A 143 10.21 10.03 -12.02
CA TYR A 143 8.87 9.84 -11.49
C TYR A 143 8.14 8.80 -12.33
N ARG A 144 7.45 7.86 -11.66
CA ARG A 144 6.60 6.88 -12.32
C ARG A 144 5.33 6.68 -11.50
N ASP A 145 4.20 6.99 -12.10
CA ASP A 145 2.89 6.60 -11.57
C ASP A 145 2.52 5.20 -12.08
N LEU A 146 2.23 4.29 -11.16
CA LEU A 146 1.84 2.92 -11.47
C LEU A 146 0.40 2.86 -12.00
N SER A 147 -0.49 3.74 -11.53
CA SER A 147 -1.85 3.88 -12.08
C SER A 147 -2.38 5.26 -11.72
N SER A 148 -2.54 6.12 -12.71
CA SER A 148 -3.02 7.50 -12.50
C SER A 148 -4.45 7.59 -11.99
N LEU A 149 -5.24 6.53 -12.17
CA LEU A 149 -6.61 6.42 -11.68
C LEU A 149 -6.70 5.67 -10.33
N GLY A 150 -5.57 5.23 -9.77
CA GLY A 150 -5.55 4.44 -8.55
C GLY A 150 -6.15 3.03 -8.73
N ASN A 151 -6.01 2.45 -9.92
CA ASN A 151 -6.45 1.09 -10.20
C ASN A 151 -5.32 0.09 -9.88
N SER A 152 -5.56 -0.75 -8.87
CA SER A 152 -4.60 -1.75 -8.41
C SER A 152 -4.25 -2.79 -9.48
N ASP A 153 -5.21 -3.18 -10.33
CA ASP A 153 -4.98 -4.18 -11.39
C ASP A 153 -4.01 -3.63 -12.45
N GLU A 154 -4.15 -2.35 -12.80
CA GLU A 154 -3.21 -1.68 -13.72
C GLU A 154 -1.82 -1.58 -13.09
N ALA A 155 -1.76 -1.20 -11.81
CA ALA A 155 -0.49 -1.04 -11.10
C ALA A 155 0.27 -2.37 -10.95
N ALA A 156 -0.44 -3.48 -10.73
CA ALA A 156 0.15 -4.81 -10.59
C ALA A 156 0.72 -5.37 -11.91
N ALA A 157 0.26 -4.88 -13.07
CA ALA A 157 0.65 -5.38 -14.38
C ALA A 157 1.90 -4.68 -14.99
N ARG A 158 2.53 -3.75 -14.28
CA ARG A 158 3.55 -2.80 -14.79
C ARG A 158 4.97 -3.00 -14.28
#